data_AF-A0A930R9W5-F1
#
_entry.id   AF-A0A930R9W5-F1
#
_cell.length_a   1.000
_cell.length_b   1.000
_cell.length_c   1.000
_cell.angle_alpha   90.00
_cell.angle_beta   90.00
_cell.angle_gamma   90.00
#
_symmetry.space_group_name_H-M   'P 1'
#
loop_
_entity.id
_entity.type
_entity.pdbx_description
1 polymer ?
#
loop_
_entity_poly.entity_id
_entity_poly.type
_entity_poly.pdbx_seq_one_letter_code
_entity_poly.pdbx_strand_id
1 'polypeptide(L)'
;MRGHEILNNPFKNKGTAFTQEERQELGLVGLLPPYVQTLEEQAAQTYAHMHQKGSDLEKRLFLMEIFNTNRTLFYYLFSQHLEEFNPIVYDPTIADTIENYSELFVDPQYAAYLDINHPENIEATLKNAAGDREIRLIVVTDAEGILGIGDWGTNGVDISVGKLMVYTGAAGIDPASVLPLVIDAGTNRQSLLEDPNYLGNRHERVRGDRYYAFIDQFVETVERLFPKLYLHWEDFG
;
A
#
# COMPACT_ATOMS: atom_id res chain seq x y z
N MET A 1 19.69 -3.62 14.53
CA MET A 1 18.50 -2.77 14.38
C MET A 1 18.33 -2.03 15.70
N ARG A 2 18.29 -0.69 15.69
CA ARG A 2 18.05 0.13 16.89
C ARG A 2 16.57 0.05 17.27
N GLY A 3 16.21 0.30 18.54
CA GLY A 3 14.84 0.17 19.02
C GLY A 3 13.78 0.92 18.19
N HIS A 4 14.06 2.16 17.77
CA HIS A 4 13.15 2.89 16.89
C HIS A 4 13.06 2.33 15.46
N GLU A 5 14.10 1.68 14.94
CA GLU A 5 14.07 1.09 13.60
C GLU A 5 13.10 -0.10 13.53
N ILE A 6 12.96 -0.88 14.61
CA ILE A 6 11.99 -1.98 14.64
C ILE A 6 10.55 -1.46 14.87
N LEU A 7 10.39 -0.42 15.70
CA LEU A 7 9.08 0.22 15.90
C LEU A 7 8.55 0.88 14.63
N ASN A 8 9.44 1.40 13.78
CA ASN A 8 9.09 2.02 12.50
C ASN A 8 9.02 1.00 11.33
N ASN A 9 9.22 -0.30 11.59
CA ASN A 9 9.09 -1.33 10.57
C ASN A 9 7.74 -2.05 10.74
N PRO A 10 6.71 -1.77 9.91
CA PRO A 10 5.37 -2.31 10.12
C PRO A 10 5.26 -3.82 9.91
N PHE A 11 6.24 -4.47 9.28
CA PHE A 11 6.31 -5.92 9.17
C PHE A 11 6.82 -6.59 10.46
N LYS A 12 7.55 -5.85 11.31
CA LYS A 12 8.21 -6.39 12.51
C LYS A 12 7.66 -5.80 13.80
N ASN A 13 7.06 -4.62 13.74
CA ASN A 13 6.52 -3.92 14.89
C ASN A 13 5.36 -4.72 15.50
N LYS A 14 5.46 -5.01 16.80
CA LYS A 14 4.39 -5.61 17.61
C LYS A 14 3.73 -4.59 18.55
N GLY A 15 4.20 -3.34 18.55
CA GLY A 15 3.75 -2.31 19.47
C GLY A 15 3.87 -2.75 20.93
N THR A 16 2.80 -2.59 21.69
CA THR A 16 2.72 -3.00 23.10
C THR A 16 2.79 -4.52 23.33
N ALA A 17 2.70 -5.34 22.28
CA ALA A 17 2.79 -6.80 22.37
C ALA A 17 4.22 -7.37 22.34
N PHE A 18 5.25 -6.54 22.24
CA PHE A 18 6.62 -7.01 22.51
C PHE A 18 6.74 -7.50 23.96
N THR A 19 7.20 -8.74 24.16
CA THR A 19 7.42 -9.31 25.50
C THR A 19 8.55 -8.58 26.23
N GLN A 20 8.69 -8.80 27.54
CA GLN A 20 9.78 -8.15 28.28
C GLN A 20 11.15 -8.62 27.81
N GLU A 21 11.28 -9.88 27.44
CA GLU A 21 12.50 -10.47 26.86
C GLU A 21 12.82 -9.82 25.52
N GLU A 22 11.84 -9.75 24.61
CA GLU A 22 12.01 -9.08 23.31
C GLU A 22 12.41 -7.62 23.48
N ARG A 23 11.82 -6.91 24.46
CA ARG A 23 12.17 -5.51 24.74
C ARG A 23 13.62 -5.37 25.21
N GLN A 24 14.14 -6.30 26.00
CA GLN A 24 15.54 -6.30 26.42
C GLN A 24 16.47 -6.57 25.23
N GLU A 25 16.18 -7.61 24.46
CA GLU A 25 17.01 -8.05 23.32
C GLU A 25 17.05 -7.01 22.19
N LEU A 26 15.93 -6.34 21.93
CA LEU A 26 15.77 -5.38 20.84
C LEU A 26 16.05 -3.93 21.26
N GLY A 27 16.41 -3.69 22.54
CA GLY A 27 16.68 -2.35 23.05
C GLY A 27 15.45 -1.44 23.10
N LEU A 28 14.29 -1.99 23.45
CA LEU A 28 13.00 -1.29 23.59
C LEU A 28 12.64 -0.94 25.05
N VAL A 29 13.46 -1.34 26.01
CA VAL A 29 13.26 -1.00 27.43
C VAL A 29 13.16 0.53 27.59
N GLY A 30 12.02 1.00 28.11
CA GLY A 30 11.73 2.43 28.28
C GLY A 30 11.14 3.14 27.06
N LEU A 31 11.01 2.46 25.91
CA LEU A 31 10.44 3.04 24.68
C LEU A 31 8.92 2.77 24.52
N LEU A 32 8.37 1.85 25.32
CA LEU A 32 6.96 1.45 25.29
C LEU A 32 6.36 1.49 26.70
N PRO A 33 5.02 1.69 26.83
CA PRO A 33 4.33 1.56 28.11
C PRO A 33 4.63 0.21 28.80
N PRO A 34 4.67 0.14 30.14
CA PRO A 34 5.17 -1.03 30.87
C PRO A 34 4.28 -2.28 30.76
N TYR A 35 2.98 -2.10 30.50
CA TYR A 35 2.06 -3.21 30.26
C TYR A 35 2.38 -3.88 28.91
N VAL A 36 2.38 -5.21 28.90
CA VAL A 36 2.53 -6.01 27.68
C VAL A 36 1.14 -6.48 27.30
N GLN A 37 0.62 -5.99 26.17
CA GLN A 37 -0.69 -6.42 25.67
C GLN A 37 -0.58 -7.74 24.92
N THR A 38 -1.64 -8.55 24.92
CA THR A 38 -1.78 -9.60 23.91
C THR A 38 -2.26 -9.01 22.57
N LEU A 39 -2.12 -9.78 21.48
CA LEU A 39 -2.61 -9.35 20.16
C LEU A 39 -4.14 -9.16 20.18
N GLU A 40 -4.86 -9.98 20.94
CA GLU A 40 -6.31 -9.89 21.13
C GLU A 40 -6.71 -8.59 21.85
N GLU A 41 -5.96 -8.19 22.88
CA GLU A 41 -6.20 -6.93 23.58
C GLU A 41 -5.96 -5.72 22.66
N GLN A 42 -4.89 -5.76 21.85
CA GLN A 42 -4.63 -4.73 20.84
C GLN A 42 -5.77 -4.68 19.81
N ALA A 43 -6.20 -5.84 19.29
CA ALA A 43 -7.27 -5.92 18.31
C ALA A 43 -8.60 -5.39 18.87
N ALA A 44 -8.97 -5.75 20.10
CA ALA A 44 -10.17 -5.24 20.76
C ALA A 44 -10.13 -3.71 20.94
N GLN A 45 -8.97 -3.16 21.34
CA GLN A 45 -8.77 -1.72 21.47
C GLN A 45 -8.88 -1.01 20.12
N THR A 46 -8.22 -1.52 19.08
CA THR A 46 -8.27 -0.96 17.73
C THR A 46 -9.67 -1.02 17.14
N TYR A 47 -10.38 -2.13 17.30
CA TYR A 47 -11.76 -2.30 16.83
C TYR A 47 -12.72 -1.28 17.48
N ALA A 48 -12.60 -1.10 18.81
CA ALA A 48 -13.39 -0.12 19.54
C ALA A 48 -13.11 1.33 19.09
N HIS A 49 -11.85 1.66 18.77
CA HIS A 49 -11.48 2.99 18.28
C HIS A 49 -11.96 3.21 16.84
N MET A 50 -11.90 2.20 15.97
CA MET A 50 -12.46 2.27 14.62
C MET A 50 -13.97 2.60 14.66
N HIS A 51 -14.71 1.98 15.58
CA HIS A 51 -16.15 2.22 15.76
C HIS A 51 -16.50 3.63 16.25
N GLN A 52 -15.52 4.42 16.71
CA GLN A 52 -15.74 5.81 17.10
C GLN A 52 -15.64 6.79 15.92
N LYS A 53 -15.19 6.33 14.74
CA LYS A 53 -15.10 7.15 13.53
C LYS A 53 -16.49 7.38 12.95
N GLY A 54 -16.76 8.61 12.50
CA GLY A 54 -18.09 9.06 12.09
C GLY A 54 -18.46 8.71 10.65
N SER A 55 -17.49 8.34 9.82
CA SER A 55 -17.69 7.94 8.42
C SER A 55 -16.80 6.77 8.01
N ASP A 56 -17.14 6.09 6.92
CA ASP A 56 -16.32 4.99 6.41
C ASP A 56 -14.96 5.47 5.89
N LEU A 57 -14.86 6.68 5.34
CA LEU A 57 -13.58 7.30 5.00
C LEU A 57 -12.68 7.46 6.24
N GLU A 58 -13.22 7.98 7.35
CA GLU A 58 -12.46 8.10 8.60
C GLU A 58 -12.06 6.73 9.19
N LYS A 59 -12.91 5.71 9.05
CA LYS A 59 -12.55 4.33 9.42
C LYS A 59 -11.42 3.80 8.55
N ARG A 60 -11.48 4.02 7.23
CA ARG A 60 -10.44 3.60 6.28
C ARG A 60 -9.11 4.27 6.63
N LEU A 61 -9.08 5.58 6.81
CA LEU A 61 -7.86 6.32 7.18
C LEU A 61 -7.26 5.79 8.48
N PHE A 62 -8.09 5.53 9.49
CA PHE A 62 -7.64 4.91 10.74
C PHE A 62 -7.07 3.49 10.51
N LEU A 63 -7.73 2.66 9.71
CA LEU A 63 -7.22 1.32 9.38
C LEU A 63 -5.91 1.39 8.59
N MET A 64 -5.71 2.40 7.73
CA MET A 64 -4.44 2.63 7.02
C MET A 64 -3.32 3.05 7.97
N GLU A 65 -3.62 3.84 9.01
CA GLU A 65 -2.66 4.14 10.08
C GLU A 65 -2.17 2.86 10.77
N ILE A 66 -3.09 1.94 11.07
CA ILE A 66 -2.73 0.64 11.65
C ILE A 66 -1.91 -0.20 10.66
N PHE A 67 -2.31 -0.25 9.38
CA PHE A 67 -1.59 -0.98 8.34
C PHE A 67 -0.14 -0.46 8.16
N ASN A 68 0.04 0.86 8.19
CA ASN A 68 1.34 1.52 8.05
C ASN A 68 2.21 1.38 9.31
N THR A 69 1.63 1.00 10.46
CA THR A 69 2.33 0.91 11.75
C THR A 69 2.60 -0.53 12.18
N ASN A 70 1.64 -1.43 12.02
CA ASN A 70 1.70 -2.83 12.48
C ASN A 70 0.80 -3.71 11.60
N ARG A 71 1.41 -4.34 10.59
CA ARG A 71 0.70 -5.21 9.65
C ARG A 71 0.13 -6.46 10.31
N THR A 72 0.80 -6.99 11.34
CA THR A 72 0.30 -8.16 12.07
C THR A 72 -1.03 -7.84 12.74
N LEU A 73 -1.12 -6.70 13.43
CA LEU A 73 -2.37 -6.24 14.06
C LEU A 73 -3.45 -5.94 13.03
N PHE A 74 -3.11 -5.23 11.94
CA PHE A 74 -4.06 -4.93 10.87
C PHE A 74 -4.68 -6.21 10.30
N TYR A 75 -3.86 -7.19 9.88
CA TYR A 75 -4.37 -8.41 9.26
C TYR A 75 -5.01 -9.37 10.25
N TYR A 76 -4.53 -9.41 11.50
CA TYR A 76 -5.22 -10.15 12.56
C TYR A 76 -6.65 -9.63 12.71
N LEU A 77 -6.82 -8.32 12.86
CA LEU A 77 -8.14 -7.70 12.98
C LEU A 77 -8.98 -7.89 11.71
N PHE A 78 -8.41 -7.65 10.53
CA PHE A 78 -9.11 -7.77 9.26
C PHE A 78 -9.63 -9.20 9.01
N SER A 79 -8.85 -10.22 9.37
CA SER A 79 -9.26 -11.63 9.23
C SER A 79 -10.49 -12.00 10.08
N GLN A 80 -10.70 -11.34 11.22
CA GLN A 80 -11.84 -11.59 12.11
C GLN A 80 -13.12 -10.90 11.64
N HIS A 81 -12.99 -9.83 10.83
CA HIS A 81 -14.08 -8.94 10.42
C HIS A 81 -14.13 -8.74 8.91
N LEU A 82 -13.76 -9.76 8.13
CA LEU A 82 -13.52 -9.63 6.69
C LEU A 82 -14.72 -9.01 5.93
N GLU A 83 -15.94 -9.49 6.21
CA GLU A 83 -17.17 -8.99 5.56
C GLU A 83 -17.44 -7.51 5.87
N GLU A 84 -17.22 -7.08 7.11
CA GLU A 84 -17.43 -5.69 7.56
C GLU A 84 -16.34 -4.75 7.03
N PHE A 85 -15.09 -5.21 7.02
CA PHE A 85 -13.94 -4.38 6.69
C PHE A 85 -13.70 -4.29 5.20
N ASN A 86 -14.09 -5.31 4.42
CA ASN A 86 -13.89 -5.31 2.96
C ASN A 86 -14.47 -4.06 2.28
N PRO A 87 -15.72 -3.62 2.55
CA PRO A 87 -16.26 -2.40 1.92
C PRO A 87 -15.58 -1.10 2.38
N ILE A 88 -14.86 -1.10 3.50
CA ILE A 88 -14.11 0.04 4.04
C ILE A 88 -12.68 0.08 3.46
N VAL A 89 -12.03 -1.08 3.36
CA VAL A 89 -10.64 -1.23 2.89
C VAL A 89 -10.55 -1.34 1.36
N TYR A 90 -11.65 -1.66 0.69
CA TYR A 90 -11.74 -1.75 -0.77
C TYR A 90 -13.00 -1.01 -1.24
N ASP A 91 -13.73 -1.55 -2.21
CA ASP A 91 -14.91 -0.90 -2.77
C ASP A 91 -16.11 -0.92 -1.81
N PRO A 92 -16.84 0.20 -1.64
CA PRO A 92 -16.74 1.44 -2.42
C PRO A 92 -15.83 2.53 -1.81
N THR A 93 -15.45 2.45 -0.53
CA THR A 93 -14.80 3.56 0.19
C THR A 93 -13.40 3.90 -0.32
N ILE A 94 -12.71 2.95 -0.95
CA ILE A 94 -11.40 3.20 -1.60
C ILE A 94 -11.47 4.27 -2.70
N ALA A 95 -12.63 4.44 -3.35
CA ALA A 95 -12.81 5.49 -4.33
C ALA A 95 -12.54 6.86 -3.70
N ASP A 96 -13.12 7.16 -2.53
CA ASP A 96 -12.93 8.44 -1.83
C ASP A 96 -11.45 8.74 -1.55
N THR A 97 -10.64 7.72 -1.20
CA THR A 97 -9.19 7.93 -0.99
C THR A 97 -8.43 8.09 -2.28
N ILE A 98 -8.82 7.42 -3.36
CA ILE A 98 -8.24 7.64 -4.71
C ILE A 98 -8.53 9.06 -5.18
N GLU A 99 -9.78 9.53 -5.05
CA GLU A 99 -10.16 10.86 -5.53
C GLU A 99 -9.38 11.97 -4.81
N ASN A 100 -8.99 11.73 -3.55
CA ASN A 100 -8.29 12.67 -2.69
C ASN A 100 -6.84 12.25 -2.35
N TYR A 101 -6.25 11.30 -3.09
CA TYR A 101 -5.00 10.64 -2.68
C TYR A 101 -3.85 11.64 -2.47
N SER A 102 -3.69 12.56 -3.43
CA SER A 102 -2.64 13.58 -3.36
C SER A 102 -2.76 14.50 -2.15
N GLU A 103 -3.99 14.84 -1.74
CA GLU A 103 -4.27 15.67 -0.56
C GLU A 103 -4.08 14.90 0.76
N LEU A 104 -4.38 13.60 0.73
CA LEU A 104 -4.34 12.71 1.91
C LEU A 104 -2.99 12.00 2.08
N PHE A 105 -2.03 12.22 1.18
CA PHE A 105 -0.77 11.49 1.17
C PHE A 105 0.06 11.75 2.43
N VAL A 106 0.37 10.68 3.17
CA VAL A 106 1.25 10.71 4.36
C VAL A 106 2.34 9.65 4.28
N ASP A 107 2.04 8.49 3.69
CA ASP A 107 2.93 7.33 3.61
C ASP A 107 2.76 6.64 2.24
N PRO A 108 3.84 6.17 1.59
CA PRO A 108 3.77 5.50 0.29
C PRO A 108 3.27 4.05 0.36
N GLN A 109 3.04 3.50 1.55
CA GLN A 109 2.49 2.16 1.80
C GLN A 109 3.30 1.03 1.15
N TYR A 110 4.62 1.25 1.00
CA TYR A 110 5.54 0.37 0.28
C TYR A 110 5.19 0.15 -1.20
N ALA A 111 4.47 1.09 -1.82
CA ALA A 111 4.20 1.08 -3.24
C ALA A 111 5.42 1.52 -4.07
N ALA A 112 5.52 0.98 -5.27
CA ALA A 112 6.44 1.42 -6.30
C ALA A 112 5.73 2.40 -7.26
N TYR A 113 6.44 3.46 -7.63
CA TYR A 113 5.95 4.48 -8.56
C TYR A 113 6.90 4.53 -9.76
N LEU A 114 6.43 4.07 -10.91
CA LEU A 114 7.19 4.07 -12.15
C LEU A 114 6.80 5.29 -12.98
N ASP A 115 7.77 6.14 -13.30
CA ASP A 115 7.56 7.34 -14.11
C ASP A 115 7.96 7.08 -15.57
N ILE A 116 7.02 7.25 -16.51
CA ILE A 116 7.24 7.06 -17.95
C ILE A 116 8.28 8.01 -18.56
N ASN A 117 8.64 9.08 -17.86
CA ASN A 117 9.69 10.02 -18.27
C ASN A 117 11.09 9.52 -17.91
N HIS A 118 11.19 8.50 -17.05
CA HIS A 118 12.45 7.96 -16.54
C HIS A 118 12.52 6.42 -16.61
N PRO A 119 12.42 5.81 -17.81
CA PRO A 119 12.52 4.36 -18.00
C PRO A 119 13.84 3.76 -17.47
N GLU A 120 14.92 4.54 -17.44
CA GLU A 120 16.21 4.14 -16.85
C GLU A 120 16.12 3.81 -15.36
N ASN A 121 15.11 4.32 -14.65
CA ASN A 121 14.95 4.14 -13.21
C ASN A 121 14.14 2.89 -12.83
N ILE A 122 13.54 2.16 -13.78
CA ILE A 122 12.65 1.00 -13.50
C ILE A 122 13.31 0.00 -12.54
N GLU A 123 14.54 -0.44 -12.84
CA GLU A 123 15.23 -1.42 -11.99
C GLU A 123 15.55 -0.87 -10.58
N ALA A 124 15.92 0.41 -10.49
CA ALA A 124 16.20 1.05 -9.22
C ALA A 124 14.93 1.18 -8.37
N THR A 125 13.82 1.61 -8.97
CA THR A 125 12.52 1.71 -8.31
C THR A 125 12.08 0.36 -7.76
N LEU A 126 12.15 -0.70 -8.56
CA LEU A 126 11.73 -2.04 -8.14
C LEU A 126 12.58 -2.58 -6.98
N LYS A 127 13.91 -2.40 -7.03
CA LYS A 127 14.81 -2.80 -5.94
C LYS A 127 14.56 -2.00 -4.66
N ASN A 128 14.41 -0.68 -4.78
CA ASN A 128 14.20 0.20 -3.64
C ASN A 128 12.86 -0.10 -2.96
N ALA A 129 11.79 -0.26 -3.75
CA ALA A 129 10.47 -0.57 -3.22
C ALA A 129 10.42 -1.96 -2.58
N ALA A 130 11.03 -2.98 -3.20
CA ALA A 130 11.13 -4.32 -2.62
C ALA A 130 11.97 -4.34 -1.32
N GLY A 131 13.09 -3.63 -1.29
CA GLY A 131 14.08 -3.75 -0.22
C GLY A 131 14.61 -5.19 -0.12
N ASP A 132 14.71 -5.72 1.10
CA ASP A 132 15.15 -7.10 1.34
C ASP A 132 14.03 -8.15 1.21
N ARG A 133 12.84 -7.77 0.73
CA ARG A 133 11.66 -8.64 0.68
C ARG A 133 11.71 -9.56 -0.55
N GLU A 134 11.39 -10.84 -0.37
CA GLU A 134 11.17 -11.78 -1.51
C GLU A 134 9.78 -11.54 -2.11
N ILE A 135 9.71 -10.68 -3.13
CA ILE A 135 8.45 -10.35 -3.81
C ILE A 135 8.00 -11.52 -4.69
N ARG A 136 6.72 -11.89 -4.54
CA ARG A 136 6.06 -12.99 -5.25
C ARG A 136 4.76 -12.59 -5.91
N LEU A 137 4.18 -11.44 -5.54
CA LEU A 137 2.95 -10.91 -6.13
C LEU A 137 3.09 -9.40 -6.30
N ILE A 138 2.88 -8.92 -7.52
CA ILE A 138 2.72 -7.49 -7.82
C ILE A 138 1.32 -7.29 -8.34
N VAL A 139 0.61 -6.32 -7.77
CA VAL A 139 -0.55 -5.71 -8.42
C VAL A 139 -0.06 -4.39 -8.99
N VAL A 140 -0.18 -4.26 -10.31
CA VAL A 140 0.21 -3.07 -11.06
C VAL A 140 -1.03 -2.46 -11.68
N THR A 141 -1.11 -1.13 -11.68
CA THR A 141 -2.12 -0.35 -12.39
C THR A 141 -1.47 0.84 -13.10
N ASP A 142 -2.03 1.30 -14.22
CA ASP A 142 -1.78 2.66 -14.74
C ASP A 142 -2.96 3.61 -14.45
N ALA A 143 -3.97 3.11 -13.73
CA ALA A 143 -5.12 3.83 -13.21
C ALA A 143 -5.91 4.61 -14.27
N GLU A 144 -5.88 4.17 -15.52
CA GLU A 144 -6.67 4.80 -16.57
C GLU A 144 -8.14 4.41 -16.51
N GLY A 145 -8.41 3.17 -16.12
CA GLY A 145 -9.71 2.53 -16.24
C GLY A 145 -10.30 2.10 -14.91
N ILE A 146 -10.10 2.86 -13.82
CA ILE A 146 -10.60 2.45 -12.49
C ILE A 146 -12.12 2.32 -12.54
N LEU A 147 -12.61 1.14 -12.19
CA LEU A 147 -14.02 0.77 -12.37
C LEU A 147 -14.94 1.78 -11.69
N GLY A 148 -15.81 2.41 -12.48
CA GLY A 148 -16.82 3.35 -11.99
C GLY A 148 -16.35 4.79 -11.79
N ILE A 149 -15.04 5.06 -11.75
CA ILE A 149 -14.50 6.41 -11.51
C ILE A 149 -13.49 6.90 -12.57
N GLY A 150 -13.00 6.04 -13.47
CA GLY A 150 -12.20 6.40 -14.64
C GLY A 150 -10.72 6.68 -14.35
N ASP A 151 -10.12 7.59 -15.13
CA ASP A 151 -8.68 7.90 -15.07
C ASP A 151 -8.34 8.69 -13.81
N TRP A 152 -7.44 8.19 -12.96
CA TRP A 152 -6.96 8.90 -11.76
C TRP A 152 -5.44 9.05 -11.68
N GLY A 153 -4.72 8.68 -12.75
CA GLY A 153 -3.26 8.74 -12.79
C GLY A 153 -2.60 8.14 -11.53
N THR A 154 -1.60 8.82 -10.99
CA THR A 154 -0.86 8.35 -9.81
C THR A 154 -1.72 8.16 -8.55
N ASN A 155 -2.84 8.88 -8.43
CA ASN A 155 -3.75 8.69 -7.29
C ASN A 155 -4.35 7.27 -7.24
N GLY A 156 -4.43 6.58 -8.38
CA GLY A 156 -4.97 5.23 -8.46
C GLY A 156 -4.09 4.13 -7.85
N VAL A 157 -2.89 4.45 -7.34
CA VAL A 157 -2.02 3.47 -6.66
C VAL A 157 -2.72 2.75 -5.50
N ASP A 158 -3.69 3.43 -4.87
CA ASP A 158 -4.51 2.89 -3.79
C ASP A 158 -5.25 1.60 -4.21
N ILE A 159 -5.65 1.45 -5.47
CA ILE A 159 -6.24 0.21 -6.00
C ILE A 159 -5.29 -0.97 -5.82
N SER A 160 -4.02 -0.79 -6.20
CA SER A 160 -3.01 -1.84 -6.07
C SER A 160 -2.75 -2.19 -4.60
N VAL A 161 -2.74 -1.19 -3.71
CA VAL A 161 -2.63 -1.40 -2.26
C VAL A 161 -3.83 -2.17 -1.73
N GLY A 162 -5.05 -1.72 -2.03
CA GLY A 162 -6.30 -2.32 -1.58
C GLY A 162 -6.48 -3.76 -2.06
N LYS A 163 -6.18 -4.05 -3.33
CA LYS A 163 -6.19 -5.42 -3.86
C LYS A 163 -5.25 -6.33 -3.08
N LEU A 164 -4.03 -5.89 -2.80
CA LEU A 164 -3.05 -6.67 -2.05
C LEU A 164 -3.45 -6.88 -0.58
N MET A 165 -4.15 -5.92 0.02
CA MET A 165 -4.79 -6.12 1.33
C MET A 165 -5.82 -7.24 1.28
N VAL A 166 -6.67 -7.26 0.25
CA VAL A 166 -7.66 -8.33 0.06
C VAL A 166 -6.98 -9.68 -0.21
N TYR A 167 -5.94 -9.76 -1.04
CA TYR A 167 -5.16 -11.00 -1.24
C TYR A 167 -4.64 -11.57 0.08
N THR A 168 -4.11 -10.70 0.95
CA THR A 168 -3.61 -11.13 2.24
C THR A 168 -4.75 -11.55 3.17
N GLY A 169 -5.77 -10.69 3.33
CA GLY A 169 -6.88 -10.92 4.27
C GLY A 169 -7.78 -12.10 3.90
N ALA A 170 -8.05 -12.31 2.61
CA ALA A 170 -8.96 -13.34 2.12
C ALA A 170 -8.26 -14.64 1.70
N ALA A 171 -7.03 -14.56 1.16
CA ALA A 171 -6.32 -15.73 0.63
C ALA A 171 -5.04 -16.10 1.40
N GLY A 172 -4.68 -15.35 2.45
CA GLY A 172 -3.53 -15.67 3.31
C GLY A 172 -2.17 -15.48 2.63
N ILE A 173 -2.09 -14.66 1.59
CA ILE A 173 -0.81 -14.29 0.96
C ILE A 173 0.03 -13.51 1.97
N ASP A 174 1.30 -13.88 2.14
CA ASP A 174 2.20 -13.17 3.06
C ASP A 174 2.36 -11.70 2.63
N PRO A 175 1.99 -10.71 3.45
CA PRO A 175 2.08 -9.29 3.10
C PRO A 175 3.52 -8.82 2.91
N ALA A 176 4.53 -9.54 3.40
CA ALA A 176 5.93 -9.24 3.12
C ALA A 176 6.32 -9.62 1.68
N SER A 177 5.56 -10.49 1.02
CA SER A 177 5.83 -10.99 -0.33
C SER A 177 5.11 -10.22 -1.44
N VAL A 178 4.40 -9.15 -1.10
CA VAL A 178 3.60 -8.37 -2.07
C VAL A 178 4.17 -6.97 -2.29
N LEU A 179 3.98 -6.43 -3.50
CA LEU A 179 4.40 -5.09 -3.89
C LEU A 179 3.31 -4.39 -4.71
N PRO A 180 2.65 -3.34 -4.17
CA PRO A 180 1.76 -2.50 -4.96
C PRO A 180 2.59 -1.64 -5.92
N LEU A 181 2.08 -1.41 -7.12
CA LEU A 181 2.78 -0.63 -8.13
C LEU A 181 1.82 0.24 -8.95
N VAL A 182 2.21 1.48 -9.20
CA VAL A 182 1.55 2.34 -10.19
C VAL A 182 2.54 2.73 -11.30
N ILE A 183 2.06 2.71 -12.54
CA ILE A 183 2.75 3.26 -13.71
C ILE A 183 2.16 4.63 -14.00
N ASP A 184 2.93 5.68 -13.72
CA ASP A 184 2.57 7.06 -14.03
C ASP A 184 2.92 7.38 -15.49
N ALA A 185 1.98 7.12 -16.38
CA ALA A 185 2.06 7.46 -17.79
C ALA A 185 1.56 8.88 -18.13
N GLY A 186 1.26 9.70 -17.11
CA GLY A 186 0.42 10.90 -17.23
C GLY A 186 -1.06 10.59 -16.98
N THR A 187 -1.92 11.59 -17.09
CA THR A 187 -3.38 11.45 -16.93
C THR A 187 -4.11 12.39 -17.90
N ASN A 188 -5.26 11.95 -18.43
CA ASN A 188 -6.13 12.79 -19.24
C ASN A 188 -7.20 13.51 -18.40
N ARG A 189 -7.21 13.30 -17.08
CA ARG A 189 -8.13 13.99 -16.17
C ARG A 189 -7.67 15.42 -15.95
N GLN A 190 -8.39 16.36 -16.56
CA GLN A 190 -8.09 17.79 -16.46
C GLN A 190 -8.05 18.30 -15.01
N SER A 191 -8.93 17.81 -14.14
CA SER A 191 -8.94 18.22 -12.74
C SER A 191 -7.66 17.86 -11.98
N LEU A 192 -6.97 16.77 -12.33
CA LEU A 192 -5.68 16.41 -11.73
C LEU A 192 -4.54 17.24 -12.33
N LEU A 193 -4.59 17.52 -13.64
CA LEU A 193 -3.60 18.36 -14.31
C LEU A 193 -3.60 19.78 -13.73
N GLU A 194 -4.77 20.30 -13.38
CA GLU A 194 -4.98 21.64 -12.82
C GLU A 194 -4.81 21.70 -11.30
N ASP A 195 -4.91 20.58 -10.58
CA ASP A 195 -4.81 20.53 -9.13
C ASP A 195 -3.36 20.77 -8.67
N PRO A 196 -3.03 21.86 -7.96
CA PRO A 196 -1.66 22.16 -7.52
C PRO A 196 -1.07 21.12 -6.56
N ASN A 197 -1.89 20.29 -5.92
CA ASN A 197 -1.44 19.26 -4.98
C ASN A 197 -1.23 17.89 -5.65
N TYR A 198 -1.68 17.69 -6.90
CA TYR A 198 -1.47 16.44 -7.62
C TYR A 198 0.01 16.03 -7.67
N LEU A 199 0.29 14.80 -7.20
CA LEU A 199 1.64 14.25 -7.01
C LEU A 199 2.18 13.50 -8.24
N GLY A 200 1.36 13.26 -9.26
CA GLY A 200 1.79 12.57 -10.49
C GLY A 200 2.24 13.50 -11.62
N ASN A 201 2.56 12.92 -12.77
CA ASN A 201 2.97 13.61 -13.96
C ASN A 201 1.87 14.54 -14.52
N ARG A 202 2.21 15.83 -14.66
CA ARG A 202 1.29 16.88 -15.15
C ARG A 202 1.31 17.01 -16.66
N HIS A 203 1.06 15.90 -17.35
CA HIS A 203 0.85 15.87 -18.79
C HIS A 203 -0.16 14.79 -19.16
N GLU A 204 -0.77 14.93 -20.34
CA GLU A 204 -1.65 13.91 -20.91
C GLU A 204 -0.95 12.56 -21.04
N ARG A 205 -1.73 11.48 -21.08
CA ARG A 205 -1.19 10.12 -21.15
C ARG A 205 -0.28 9.94 -22.36
N VAL A 206 0.90 9.38 -22.12
CA VAL A 206 1.78 8.89 -23.18
C VAL A 206 1.16 7.64 -23.81
N ARG A 207 1.10 7.59 -25.15
CA ARG A 207 0.45 6.52 -25.92
C ARG A 207 1.40 5.87 -26.93
N GLY A 208 0.95 4.75 -27.48
CA GLY A 208 1.60 4.07 -28.61
C GLY A 208 2.96 3.50 -28.25
N ASP A 209 3.89 3.50 -29.20
CA ASP A 209 5.18 2.82 -29.11
C ASP A 209 5.99 3.21 -27.86
N ARG A 210 5.91 4.47 -27.43
CA ARG A 210 6.61 4.92 -26.22
C ARG A 210 6.05 4.27 -24.95
N TYR A 211 4.74 4.11 -24.84
CA TYR A 211 4.11 3.44 -23.72
C TYR A 211 4.41 1.95 -23.74
N TYR A 212 4.25 1.29 -24.89
CA TYR A 212 4.53 -0.15 -24.99
C TYR A 212 6.00 -0.48 -24.73
N ALA A 213 6.95 0.34 -25.21
CA ALA A 213 8.36 0.15 -24.91
C ALA A 213 8.66 0.27 -23.40
N PHE A 214 7.95 1.16 -22.69
CA PHE A 214 8.05 1.27 -21.23
C PHE A 214 7.52 0.02 -20.53
N ILE A 215 6.35 -0.47 -20.96
CA ILE A 215 5.75 -1.70 -20.44
C ILE A 215 6.66 -2.91 -20.67
N ASP A 216 7.21 -3.06 -21.87
CA ASP A 216 8.12 -4.16 -22.21
C ASP A 216 9.36 -4.12 -21.29
N GLN A 217 10.00 -2.96 -21.14
CA GLN A 217 11.14 -2.80 -20.26
C GLN A 217 10.80 -3.09 -18.78
N PHE A 218 9.61 -2.69 -18.33
CA PHE A 218 9.10 -3.01 -17.00
C PHE A 218 8.95 -4.52 -16.81
N VAL A 219 8.27 -5.21 -17.73
CA VAL A 219 8.02 -6.66 -17.65
C VAL A 219 9.34 -7.44 -17.69
N GLU A 220 10.22 -7.14 -18.63
CA GLU A 220 11.54 -7.80 -18.70
C GLU A 220 12.35 -7.61 -17.42
N THR A 221 12.29 -6.42 -16.83
CA THR A 221 13.01 -6.12 -15.59
C THR A 221 12.40 -6.85 -14.40
N VAL A 222 11.07 -6.86 -14.27
CA VAL A 222 10.38 -7.44 -13.11
C VAL A 222 10.49 -8.96 -13.09
N GLU A 223 10.42 -9.62 -14.25
CA GLU A 223 10.63 -11.08 -14.37
C GLU A 223 12.07 -11.48 -14.02
N ARG A 224 13.06 -10.68 -14.44
CA ARG A 224 14.46 -10.90 -14.10
C ARG A 224 14.74 -10.73 -12.60
N LEU A 225 14.15 -9.71 -11.97
CA LEU A 225 14.37 -9.43 -10.54
C LEU A 225 13.61 -10.39 -9.64
N PHE A 226 12.41 -10.82 -10.03
CA PHE A 226 11.51 -11.64 -9.22
C PHE A 226 11.08 -12.90 -9.98
N PRO A 227 11.93 -13.94 -10.06
CA PRO A 227 11.72 -15.10 -10.93
C PRO A 227 10.54 -16.01 -10.55
N LYS A 228 9.86 -15.77 -9.41
CA LYS A 228 8.68 -16.51 -8.94
C LYS A 228 7.42 -15.64 -8.89
N LEU A 229 7.44 -14.51 -9.59
CA LEU A 229 6.40 -13.49 -9.54
C LEU A 229 5.10 -13.97 -10.19
N TYR A 230 3.99 -13.63 -9.56
CA TYR A 230 2.70 -13.45 -10.21
C TYR A 230 2.46 -11.95 -10.43
N LEU A 231 2.33 -11.53 -11.69
CA LEU A 231 2.07 -10.14 -12.05
C LEU A 231 0.59 -9.96 -12.39
N HIS A 232 -0.11 -9.16 -11.60
CA HIS A 232 -1.53 -8.85 -11.76
C HIS A 232 -1.71 -7.44 -12.31
N TRP A 233 -2.34 -7.32 -13.46
CA TRP A 233 -2.71 -6.05 -14.09
C TRP A 233 -4.12 -5.66 -13.64
N GLU A 234 -4.28 -4.46 -13.09
CA GLU A 234 -5.55 -3.95 -12.58
C GLU A 234 -5.86 -2.58 -13.20
N ASP A 235 -7.11 -2.37 -13.64
CA ASP A 235 -7.66 -1.06 -14.02
C ASP A 235 -6.89 -0.26 -15.10
N PHE A 236 -6.44 -0.98 -16.14
CA PHE A 236 -5.85 -0.40 -17.37
C PHE A 236 -6.92 0.03 -18.39
N GLY A 237 -6.58 1.01 -19.24
CA GLY A 237 -7.44 1.58 -20.30
C GLY A 237 -7.08 1.21 -21.72
#